data_AF-A0A291TG79-F1
#
_entry.id   AF-A0A291TG79-F1
#
_cell.length_a   1.000
_cell.length_b   1.000
_cell.length_c   1.000
_cell.angle_alpha   90.00
_cell.angle_beta   90.00
_cell.angle_gamma   90.00
#
_symmetry.space_group_name_H-M   'P 1'
#
loop_
_entity.id
_entity.type
_entity.pdbx_description
1 polymer ?
#
loop_
_entity_poly.entity_id
_entity_poly.type
_entity_poly.pdbx_seq_one_letter_code
_entity_poly.pdbx_strand_id
1 'polypeptide(L)'
;MALTREQQIQAIEKDWAENPRWKGIKRGYSAEDVVNLRGSLQPAHTLAQRGADKLWELIHGSAKKGYVNCLGALTGGQAVQQAKAGIEAIYLSGWQVAADNNLSSTMYPDQSLYPANSVPSVVDRINNSFARADQIQWANKVGPQDAGFIDYFLPIVADAEAGFGGVLNAFELMKGMIEAGAAGVHFEDQLASVKKCGHMGGKVLVPTQEAVQKLVAARLAADVCGTTTLVIARTDANAADLLTTDADPYDAGFLTGERTAEGFYKVQAGIEQAISRGLAYAPYADMVWCETAKPDLDEARKFAEAIKAQYPDTILAYNCSPSFNWKKNLDDATIARFQQELSDMGYKYQFITLAGIHNMWFHMYELAYQYARGEGMKHYVEMVQEPEFAAASRGYTFVAHQQEVGTGYFDKVTTVIQGGQSSVTALTGSTEEDQFH
;
A
#
# COMPACT_ATOMS: atom_id res chain seq x y z
N MET A 1 -24.67 -27.16 -2.33
CA MET A 1 -25.61 -26.53 -3.27
C MET A 1 -25.27 -25.05 -3.34
N ALA A 2 -25.36 -24.43 -4.51
CA ALA A 2 -25.17 -22.99 -4.62
C ALA A 2 -26.28 -22.25 -3.84
N LEU A 3 -25.93 -21.19 -3.12
CA LEU A 3 -26.89 -20.37 -2.40
C LEU A 3 -27.85 -19.69 -3.39
N THR A 4 -29.14 -19.71 -3.09
CA THR A 4 -30.12 -18.87 -3.82
C THR A 4 -29.79 -17.39 -3.60
N ARG A 5 -30.33 -16.51 -4.47
CA ARG A 5 -30.15 -15.05 -4.32
C ARG A 5 -30.55 -14.58 -2.92
N GLU A 6 -31.70 -15.03 -2.43
CA GLU A 6 -32.20 -14.73 -1.08
C GLU A 6 -31.23 -15.21 0.01
N GLN A 7 -30.69 -16.42 -0.11
CA GLN A 7 -29.72 -16.95 0.85
C GLN A 7 -28.40 -16.17 0.83
N GLN A 8 -27.99 -15.64 -0.32
CA GLN A 8 -26.81 -14.77 -0.40
C GLN A 8 -27.03 -13.44 0.31
N ILE A 9 -28.21 -12.83 0.15
CA ILE A 9 -28.58 -11.59 0.85
C ILE A 9 -28.54 -11.82 2.36
N GLN A 10 -29.24 -12.84 2.84
CA GLN A 10 -29.29 -13.19 4.27
C GLN A 10 -27.90 -13.51 4.84
N ALA A 11 -27.01 -14.13 4.06
CA ALA A 11 -25.65 -14.41 4.49
C ALA A 11 -24.83 -13.12 4.69
N ILE A 12 -24.98 -12.13 3.80
CA ILE A 12 -24.31 -10.83 3.92
C ILE A 12 -24.88 -10.04 5.10
N GLU A 13 -26.20 -10.00 5.25
CA GLU A 13 -26.85 -9.32 6.39
C GLU A 13 -26.38 -9.89 7.72
N LYS A 14 -26.32 -11.23 7.82
CA LYS A 14 -25.80 -11.91 8.99
C LYS A 14 -24.34 -11.59 9.25
N ASP A 15 -23.48 -11.66 8.23
CA ASP A 15 -22.06 -11.35 8.37
C ASP A 15 -21.85 -9.90 8.83
N TRP A 16 -22.52 -8.92 8.21
CA TRP A 16 -22.43 -7.51 8.62
C TRP A 16 -22.92 -7.26 10.05
N ALA A 17 -23.92 -8.01 10.53
CA ALA A 17 -24.46 -7.85 11.87
C ALA A 17 -23.62 -8.54 12.97
N GLU A 18 -23.03 -9.70 12.67
CA GLU A 18 -22.39 -10.57 13.68
C GLU A 18 -20.86 -10.53 13.65
N ASN A 19 -20.25 -10.23 12.51
CA ASN A 19 -18.80 -10.30 12.35
C ASN A 19 -18.12 -9.03 12.92
N PRO A 20 -17.21 -9.15 13.91
CA PRO A 20 -16.55 -8.01 14.52
C PRO A 20 -15.72 -7.17 13.53
N ARG A 21 -15.33 -7.74 12.37
CA ARG A 21 -14.67 -7.01 11.27
C ARG A 21 -15.45 -5.76 10.82
N TRP A 22 -16.78 -5.78 10.94
CA TRP A 22 -17.66 -4.71 10.45
C TRP A 22 -18.16 -3.76 11.54
N LYS A 23 -17.70 -3.93 12.80
CA LYS A 23 -18.10 -3.07 13.91
C LYS A 23 -17.80 -1.60 13.59
N GLY A 24 -18.84 -0.76 13.60
CA GLY A 24 -18.73 0.68 13.36
C GLY A 24 -18.71 1.11 11.89
N ILE A 25 -18.64 0.16 10.95
CA ILE A 25 -18.64 0.45 9.51
C ILE A 25 -20.06 0.72 9.02
N LYS A 26 -20.28 1.90 8.44
CA LYS A 26 -21.51 2.30 7.77
C LYS A 26 -21.46 2.00 6.29
N ARG A 27 -22.60 1.56 5.75
CA ARG A 27 -22.84 1.35 4.32
C ARG A 27 -24.01 2.21 3.88
N GLY A 28 -23.88 2.85 2.72
CA GLY A 28 -24.93 3.66 2.11
C GLY A 28 -25.89 2.85 1.23
N TYR A 29 -25.87 1.53 1.34
CA TYR A 29 -26.57 0.56 0.50
C TYR A 29 -26.89 -0.71 1.29
N SER A 30 -27.76 -1.55 0.75
CA SER A 30 -28.22 -2.80 1.35
C SER A 30 -27.40 -4.02 0.90
N ALA A 31 -27.56 -5.15 1.60
CA ALA A 31 -27.05 -6.44 1.15
C ALA A 31 -27.70 -6.90 -0.17
N GLU A 32 -28.96 -6.53 -0.39
CA GLU A 32 -29.65 -6.78 -1.66
C GLU A 32 -28.96 -6.05 -2.82
N ASP A 33 -28.60 -4.77 -2.66
CA ASP A 33 -27.87 -4.00 -3.68
C ASP A 33 -26.55 -4.68 -4.07
N VAL A 34 -25.82 -5.21 -3.09
CA VAL A 34 -24.57 -5.95 -3.32
C VAL A 34 -24.83 -7.18 -4.19
N VAL A 35 -25.82 -8.01 -3.84
CA VAL A 35 -26.16 -9.22 -4.59
C VAL A 35 -26.68 -8.88 -5.99
N ASN A 36 -27.40 -7.76 -6.15
CA ASN A 36 -27.90 -7.28 -7.44
C ASN A 36 -26.77 -6.94 -8.42
N LEU A 37 -25.63 -6.47 -7.91
CA LEU A 37 -24.48 -6.05 -8.70
C LEU A 37 -23.41 -7.16 -8.88
N ARG A 38 -23.51 -8.26 -8.14
CA ARG A 38 -22.50 -9.34 -8.09
C ARG A 38 -22.48 -10.25 -9.33
N GLY A 39 -23.61 -10.40 -10.01
CA GLY A 39 -23.78 -11.41 -11.06
C GLY A 39 -24.02 -12.82 -10.48
N SER A 40 -24.19 -13.80 -11.37
CA SER A 40 -24.56 -15.19 -10.97
C SER A 40 -23.37 -16.06 -10.55
N LEU A 41 -22.14 -15.63 -10.83
CA LEU A 41 -20.90 -16.31 -10.48
C LEU A 41 -19.96 -15.30 -9.84
N GLN A 42 -19.49 -15.61 -8.63
CA GLN A 42 -18.52 -14.80 -7.90
C GLN A 42 -17.13 -15.45 -7.98
N PRO A 43 -16.18 -14.84 -8.71
CA PRO A 43 -14.79 -15.30 -8.72
C PRO A 43 -14.18 -15.23 -7.32
N ALA A 44 -13.33 -16.21 -6.98
CA ALA A 44 -12.59 -16.19 -5.73
C ALA A 44 -11.37 -15.26 -5.84
N HIS A 45 -11.21 -14.35 -4.89
CA HIS A 45 -10.08 -13.41 -4.81
C HIS A 45 -9.11 -13.82 -3.69
N THR A 46 -8.50 -15.00 -3.82
CA THR A 46 -7.73 -15.66 -2.74
C THR A 46 -6.64 -14.78 -2.12
N LEU A 47 -5.85 -14.08 -2.94
CA LEU A 47 -4.75 -13.24 -2.45
C LEU A 47 -5.26 -11.99 -1.73
N ALA A 48 -6.28 -11.32 -2.28
CA ALA A 48 -6.89 -10.16 -1.63
C ALA A 48 -7.55 -10.54 -0.30
N GLN A 49 -8.30 -11.65 -0.25
CA GLN A 49 -8.95 -12.10 0.99
C GLN A 49 -7.90 -12.44 2.07
N ARG A 50 -6.92 -13.29 1.75
CA ARG A 50 -5.86 -13.66 2.69
C ARG A 50 -5.05 -12.44 3.15
N GLY A 51 -4.72 -11.54 2.22
CA GLY A 51 -4.00 -10.31 2.51
C GLY A 51 -4.80 -9.41 3.44
N ALA A 52 -6.10 -9.20 3.17
CA ALA A 52 -6.97 -8.37 4.00
C ALA A 52 -7.08 -8.93 5.43
N ASP A 53 -7.30 -10.24 5.59
CA ASP A 53 -7.40 -10.88 6.90
C ASP A 53 -6.07 -10.76 7.68
N LYS A 54 -4.94 -11.02 7.02
CA LYS A 54 -3.62 -10.87 7.64
C LYS A 54 -3.32 -9.42 8.03
N LEU A 55 -3.66 -8.44 7.18
CA LEU A 55 -3.47 -7.03 7.50
C LEU A 55 -4.31 -6.63 8.70
N TRP A 56 -5.56 -7.09 8.75
CA TRP A 56 -6.46 -6.86 9.87
C TRP A 56 -5.90 -7.40 11.18
N GLU A 57 -5.40 -8.63 11.20
CA GLU A 57 -4.74 -9.21 12.38
C GLU A 57 -3.52 -8.39 12.83
N LEU A 58 -2.67 -7.98 11.88
CA LEU A 58 -1.44 -7.24 12.17
C LEU A 58 -1.73 -5.90 12.85
N ILE A 59 -2.67 -5.11 12.31
CA ILE A 59 -3.03 -3.81 12.90
C ILE A 59 -3.82 -3.92 14.20
N HIS A 60 -4.36 -5.11 14.52
CA HIS A 60 -5.04 -5.43 15.79
C HIS A 60 -4.16 -6.17 16.81
N GLY A 61 -2.85 -6.21 16.58
CA GLY A 61 -1.87 -6.57 17.61
C GLY A 61 -1.03 -7.80 17.33
N SER A 62 -1.17 -8.47 16.17
CA SER A 62 -0.26 -9.57 15.82
C SER A 62 1.07 -9.10 15.24
N ALA A 63 1.20 -7.81 14.89
CA ALA A 63 2.46 -7.24 14.40
C ALA A 63 3.56 -7.29 15.48
N LYS A 64 4.78 -7.69 15.07
CA LYS A 64 5.93 -7.94 15.96
C LYS A 64 6.27 -6.78 16.89
N LYS A 65 5.99 -5.55 16.46
CA LYS A 65 6.35 -4.30 17.17
C LYS A 65 5.14 -3.61 17.82
N GLY A 66 3.95 -4.21 17.74
CA GLY A 66 2.69 -3.57 18.13
C GLY A 66 2.16 -2.54 17.12
N TYR A 67 2.82 -2.41 15.96
CA TYR A 67 2.41 -1.65 14.79
C TYR A 67 3.03 -2.24 13.52
N VAL A 68 2.40 -1.98 12.38
CA VAL A 68 2.88 -2.33 11.05
C VAL A 68 3.65 -1.14 10.48
N ASN A 69 4.90 -1.36 10.06
CA ASN A 69 5.66 -0.38 9.29
C ASN A 69 6.09 -0.93 7.93
N CYS A 70 5.96 -0.09 6.92
CA CYS A 70 6.17 -0.47 5.52
C CYS A 70 7.12 0.48 4.80
N LEU A 71 7.65 0.02 3.67
CA LEU A 71 8.46 0.81 2.75
C LEU A 71 7.83 0.73 1.36
N GLY A 72 7.69 1.88 0.68
CA GLY A 72 7.18 1.93 -0.69
C GLY A 72 8.00 1.04 -1.63
N ALA A 73 7.36 0.03 -2.23
CA ALA A 73 7.94 -0.85 -3.24
C ALA A 73 7.34 -0.54 -4.61
N LEU A 74 8.18 -0.34 -5.62
CA LEU A 74 7.76 -0.18 -7.00
C LEU A 74 8.11 -1.38 -7.89
N THR A 75 8.81 -2.38 -7.36
CA THR A 75 9.09 -3.62 -8.06
C THR A 75 8.82 -4.85 -7.19
N GLY A 76 8.55 -5.99 -7.83
CA GLY A 76 8.39 -7.25 -7.13
C GLY A 76 9.68 -7.71 -6.41
N GLY A 77 10.86 -7.47 -7.00
CA GLY A 77 12.14 -7.77 -6.35
C GLY A 77 12.34 -6.98 -5.06
N GLN A 78 12.02 -5.68 -5.05
CA GLN A 78 12.04 -4.88 -3.83
C GLN A 78 11.10 -5.46 -2.75
N ALA A 79 9.88 -5.85 -3.13
CA ALA A 79 8.93 -6.43 -2.19
C ALA A 79 9.42 -7.79 -1.63
N VAL A 80 10.00 -8.66 -2.46
CA VAL A 80 10.61 -9.92 -2.01
C VAL A 80 11.73 -9.66 -1.01
N GLN A 81 12.63 -8.71 -1.29
CA GLN A 81 13.70 -8.36 -0.34
C GLN A 81 13.17 -7.76 0.96
N GLN A 82 12.10 -6.95 0.92
CA GLN A 82 11.43 -6.49 2.13
C GLN A 82 10.88 -7.65 2.97
N ALA A 83 10.23 -8.64 2.34
CA ALA A 83 9.75 -9.84 3.02
C ALA A 83 10.90 -10.64 3.66
N LYS A 84 12.00 -10.86 2.92
CA LYS A 84 13.21 -11.52 3.44
C LYS A 84 13.83 -10.77 4.62
N ALA A 85 13.79 -9.45 4.60
CA ALA A 85 14.27 -8.59 5.69
C ALA A 85 13.34 -8.55 6.91
N GLY A 86 12.15 -9.17 6.84
CA GLY A 86 11.21 -9.30 7.95
C GLY A 86 10.16 -8.18 8.05
N ILE A 87 9.98 -7.37 7.00
CA ILE A 87 8.83 -6.46 6.88
C ILE A 87 7.54 -7.28 6.83
N GLU A 88 6.48 -6.76 7.45
CA GLU A 88 5.23 -7.51 7.68
C GLU A 88 4.11 -7.13 6.69
N ALA A 89 4.27 -6.04 5.94
CA ALA A 89 3.34 -5.54 4.93
C ALA A 89 4.06 -4.67 3.88
N ILE A 90 3.52 -4.59 2.67
CA ILE A 90 4.06 -3.76 1.59
C ILE A 90 3.20 -2.51 1.42
N TYR A 91 3.84 -1.36 1.28
CA TYR A 91 3.18 -0.15 0.76
C TYR A 91 3.48 -0.05 -0.75
N LEU A 92 2.46 0.16 -1.56
CA LEU A 92 2.59 0.41 -2.99
C LEU A 92 2.18 1.85 -3.30
N SER A 93 3.17 2.67 -3.63
CA SER A 93 3.05 4.13 -3.78
C SER A 93 2.63 4.54 -5.18
N GLY A 94 1.55 5.32 -5.31
CA GLY A 94 1.09 5.91 -6.57
C GLY A 94 2.13 6.89 -7.14
N TRP A 95 2.81 7.64 -6.27
CA TRP A 95 3.95 8.49 -6.62
C TRP A 95 5.08 7.70 -7.29
N GLN A 96 5.47 6.55 -6.74
CA GLN A 96 6.55 5.74 -7.34
C GLN A 96 6.12 5.11 -8.67
N VAL A 97 4.86 4.71 -8.78
CA VAL A 97 4.27 4.25 -10.04
C VAL A 97 4.32 5.35 -11.09
N ALA A 98 3.88 6.57 -10.75
CA ALA A 98 3.99 7.74 -11.62
C ALA A 98 5.43 8.00 -12.08
N ALA A 99 6.39 7.90 -11.16
CA ALA A 99 7.79 8.20 -11.46
C ALA A 99 8.45 7.14 -12.36
N ASP A 100 8.25 5.85 -12.13
CA ASP A 100 9.16 4.84 -12.72
C ASP A 100 8.54 3.45 -12.95
N ASN A 101 7.23 3.25 -12.73
CA ASN A 101 6.61 1.96 -13.03
C ASN A 101 5.11 2.05 -13.36
N ASN A 102 4.75 2.86 -14.36
CA ASN A 102 3.38 2.96 -14.86
C ASN A 102 3.25 2.50 -16.31
N LEU A 103 2.00 2.29 -16.73
CA LEU A 103 1.67 1.69 -18.02
C LEU A 103 1.76 2.67 -19.21
N SER A 104 2.04 3.95 -19.00
CA SER A 104 2.41 4.82 -20.12
C SER A 104 3.90 4.72 -20.45
N SER A 105 4.69 4.02 -19.63
CA SER A 105 6.15 3.96 -19.75
C SER A 105 6.80 5.35 -19.77
N THR A 106 6.25 6.28 -18.99
CA THR A 106 6.72 7.67 -18.91
C THR A 106 6.97 8.04 -17.46
N MET A 107 8.06 8.77 -17.20
CA MET A 107 8.28 9.38 -15.88
C MET A 107 7.36 10.58 -15.70
N TYR A 108 6.49 10.51 -14.69
CA TYR A 108 5.54 11.56 -14.35
C TYR A 108 5.76 12.11 -12.94
N PRO A 109 5.40 13.39 -12.71
CA PRO A 109 5.13 13.87 -11.37
C PRO A 109 3.85 13.22 -10.82
N ASP A 110 3.69 13.30 -9.51
CA ASP A 110 2.55 12.73 -8.81
C ASP A 110 1.29 13.61 -8.89
N GLN A 111 0.61 13.53 -10.05
CA GLN A 111 -0.59 14.29 -10.41
C GLN A 111 -1.64 13.44 -11.13
N SER A 112 -1.70 12.13 -10.84
CA SER A 112 -2.64 11.18 -11.47
C SER A 112 -2.64 11.18 -13.01
N LEU A 113 -1.49 11.42 -13.64
CA LEU A 113 -1.34 11.48 -15.11
C LEU A 113 -1.30 10.11 -15.77
N TYR A 114 -0.93 9.07 -15.02
CA TYR A 114 -0.72 7.73 -15.54
C TYR A 114 -2.05 6.97 -15.74
N PRO A 115 -2.10 5.93 -16.60
CA PRO A 115 -3.29 5.12 -16.78
C PRO A 115 -3.76 4.47 -15.47
N ALA A 116 -5.05 4.59 -15.12
CA ALA A 116 -5.60 4.19 -13.80
C ALA A 116 -5.33 2.72 -13.41
N ASN A 117 -5.11 1.83 -14.38
CA ASN A 117 -4.76 0.42 -14.15
C ASN A 117 -3.25 0.18 -13.87
N SER A 118 -2.45 1.23 -13.71
CA SER A 118 -1.00 1.10 -13.43
C SER A 118 -0.71 0.59 -12.03
N VAL A 119 -1.40 1.08 -10.99
CA VAL A 119 -1.16 0.55 -9.63
C VAL A 119 -1.62 -0.91 -9.52
N PRO A 120 -2.82 -1.31 -10.01
CA PRO A 120 -3.21 -2.71 -10.07
C PRO A 120 -2.19 -3.63 -10.76
N SER A 121 -1.56 -3.20 -11.87
CA SER A 121 -0.54 -4.02 -12.54
C SER A 121 0.70 -4.24 -11.69
N VAL A 122 1.08 -3.27 -10.84
CA VAL A 122 2.20 -3.43 -9.91
C VAL A 122 1.81 -4.27 -8.69
N VAL A 123 0.56 -4.20 -8.21
CA VAL A 123 0.04 -5.14 -7.19
C VAL A 123 0.19 -6.59 -7.68
N ASP A 124 -0.29 -6.88 -8.90
CA ASP A 124 -0.19 -8.20 -9.51
C ASP A 124 1.28 -8.63 -9.68
N ARG A 125 2.15 -7.72 -10.13
CA ARG A 125 3.58 -7.99 -10.25
C ARG A 125 4.25 -8.35 -8.91
N ILE A 126 3.90 -7.66 -7.83
CA ILE A 126 4.41 -7.96 -6.48
C ILE A 126 3.93 -9.34 -6.04
N ASN A 127 2.63 -9.61 -6.16
CA ASN A 127 2.05 -10.91 -5.81
C ASN A 127 2.65 -12.07 -6.62
N ASN A 128 2.89 -11.90 -7.91
CA ASN A 128 3.57 -12.91 -8.74
C ASN A 128 5.03 -13.14 -8.30
N SER A 129 5.71 -12.11 -7.81
CA SER A 129 7.08 -12.23 -7.28
C SER A 129 7.10 -12.97 -5.95
N PHE A 130 6.13 -12.71 -5.07
CA PHE A 130 5.91 -13.50 -3.86
C PHE A 130 5.57 -14.95 -4.17
N ALA A 131 4.71 -15.19 -5.15
CA ALA A 131 4.36 -16.54 -5.58
C ALA A 131 5.59 -17.32 -6.09
N ARG A 132 6.49 -16.68 -6.85
CA ARG A 132 7.75 -17.31 -7.28
C ARG A 132 8.65 -17.63 -6.09
N ALA A 133 8.84 -16.69 -5.16
CA ALA A 133 9.66 -16.89 -3.97
C ALA A 133 9.11 -18.02 -3.07
N ASP A 134 7.80 -18.07 -2.88
CA ASP A 134 7.12 -19.15 -2.14
C ASP A 134 7.23 -20.50 -2.87
N GLN A 135 7.07 -20.53 -4.20
CA GLN A 135 7.26 -21.75 -5.00
C GLN A 135 8.67 -22.33 -4.87
N ILE A 136 9.70 -21.48 -4.85
CA ILE A 136 11.10 -21.89 -4.65
C ILE A 136 11.25 -22.52 -3.24
N GLN A 137 10.76 -21.83 -2.22
CA GLN A 137 10.79 -22.28 -0.83
C GLN A 137 10.06 -23.62 -0.65
N TRP A 138 8.84 -23.72 -1.17
CA TRP A 138 8.01 -24.94 -1.09
C TRP A 138 8.63 -26.11 -1.85
N ALA A 139 9.19 -25.87 -3.04
CA ALA A 139 9.90 -26.89 -3.81
C ALA A 139 11.17 -27.39 -3.09
N ASN A 140 11.76 -26.57 -2.22
CA ASN A 140 12.87 -26.94 -1.34
C ASN A 140 12.42 -27.54 -0.01
N LYS A 141 11.11 -27.83 0.15
CA LYS A 141 10.50 -28.45 1.33
C LYS A 141 10.68 -27.64 2.61
N VAL A 142 10.78 -26.32 2.48
CA VAL A 142 10.77 -25.40 3.62
C VAL A 142 9.33 -24.95 3.84
N GLY A 143 8.73 -25.38 4.94
CA GLY A 143 7.37 -25.05 5.35
C GLY A 143 7.31 -24.26 6.66
N PRO A 144 6.11 -23.86 7.12
CA PRO A 144 5.94 -22.97 8.27
C PRO A 144 6.58 -23.39 9.60
N GLN A 145 6.99 -24.66 9.73
CA GLN A 145 7.63 -25.20 10.93
C GLN A 145 9.17 -25.11 10.87
N ASP A 146 9.74 -24.75 9.72
CA ASP A 146 11.17 -24.70 9.52
C ASP A 146 11.74 -23.32 9.87
N ALA A 147 12.93 -23.28 10.50
CA ALA A 147 13.55 -22.04 10.95
C ALA A 147 13.86 -21.03 9.83
N GLY A 148 13.98 -21.50 8.58
CA GLY A 148 14.24 -20.68 7.39
C GLY A 148 12.98 -20.25 6.63
N PHE A 149 11.79 -20.53 7.14
CA PHE A 149 10.54 -20.19 6.47
C PHE A 149 10.24 -18.69 6.48
N ILE A 150 9.87 -18.18 5.32
CA ILE A 150 9.37 -16.82 5.13
C ILE A 150 7.95 -16.91 4.58
N ASP A 151 7.02 -16.22 5.24
CA ASP A 151 5.69 -15.97 4.67
C ASP A 151 5.78 -14.83 3.65
N TYR A 152 6.03 -15.19 2.39
CA TYR A 152 6.24 -14.22 1.31
C TYR A 152 4.99 -13.42 0.95
N PHE A 153 3.79 -13.98 1.13
CA PHE A 153 2.55 -13.30 0.78
C PHE A 153 2.21 -12.26 1.85
N LEU A 154 2.96 -11.16 1.85
CA LEU A 154 2.70 -9.99 2.68
C LEU A 154 1.47 -9.24 2.16
N PRO A 155 0.62 -8.69 3.05
CA PRO A 155 -0.47 -7.82 2.64
C PRO A 155 0.07 -6.57 1.94
N ILE A 156 -0.54 -6.22 0.81
CA ILE A 156 -0.20 -5.02 0.03
C ILE A 156 -1.26 -3.95 0.30
N VAL A 157 -0.83 -2.80 0.81
CA VAL A 157 -1.66 -1.59 0.87
C VAL A 157 -1.32 -0.70 -0.31
N ALA A 158 -2.29 -0.48 -1.19
CA ALA A 158 -2.09 0.18 -2.47
C ALA A 158 -2.75 1.56 -2.55
N ASP A 159 -2.11 2.44 -3.32
CA ASP A 159 -2.53 3.80 -3.58
C ASP A 159 -3.58 3.87 -4.71
N ALA A 160 -4.81 4.27 -4.37
CA ALA A 160 -5.85 4.53 -5.36
C ALA A 160 -6.02 6.02 -5.68
N GLU A 161 -5.10 6.87 -5.24
CA GLU A 161 -5.10 8.30 -5.49
C GLU A 161 -6.46 8.92 -5.05
N ALA A 162 -6.96 9.87 -5.84
CA ALA A 162 -8.32 10.39 -5.75
C ALA A 162 -9.35 9.55 -6.54
N GLY A 163 -9.03 8.30 -6.91
CA GLY A 163 -9.93 7.41 -7.66
C GLY A 163 -10.06 7.69 -9.15
N PHE A 164 -9.17 8.50 -9.74
CA PHE A 164 -9.11 8.80 -11.20
C PHE A 164 -10.40 9.35 -11.83
N GLY A 165 -11.27 9.96 -11.03
CA GLY A 165 -12.51 10.56 -11.51
C GLY A 165 -13.63 10.54 -10.46
N GLY A 166 -14.80 10.08 -10.87
CA GLY A 166 -16.00 9.99 -10.03
C GLY A 166 -16.13 8.64 -9.31
N VAL A 167 -17.32 8.37 -8.77
CA VAL A 167 -17.61 7.16 -7.99
C VAL A 167 -17.42 5.86 -8.79
N LEU A 168 -17.72 5.87 -10.10
CA LEU A 168 -17.55 4.68 -10.95
C LEU A 168 -16.08 4.36 -11.21
N ASN A 169 -15.24 5.40 -11.35
CA ASN A 169 -13.79 5.22 -11.47
C ASN A 169 -13.20 4.65 -10.18
N ALA A 170 -13.63 5.15 -9.01
CA ALA A 170 -13.22 4.62 -7.71
C ALA A 170 -13.66 3.15 -7.51
N PHE A 171 -14.90 2.81 -7.91
CA PHE A 171 -15.42 1.45 -7.85
C PHE A 171 -14.61 0.48 -8.73
N GLU A 172 -14.37 0.84 -9.99
CA GLU A 172 -13.59 -0.02 -10.91
C GLU A 172 -12.12 -0.13 -10.51
N LEU A 173 -11.52 0.96 -10.00
CA LEU A 173 -10.16 0.91 -9.49
C LEU A 173 -10.05 -0.03 -8.27
N MET A 174 -10.98 0.06 -7.32
CA MET A 174 -11.00 -0.83 -6.17
C MET A 174 -11.16 -2.30 -6.59
N LYS A 175 -12.04 -2.60 -7.55
CA LYS A 175 -12.14 -3.95 -8.12
C LYS A 175 -10.83 -4.42 -8.73
N GLY A 176 -10.18 -3.59 -9.55
CA GLY A 176 -8.88 -3.90 -10.15
C GLY A 176 -7.79 -4.17 -9.11
N MET A 177 -7.79 -3.43 -7.99
CA MET A 177 -6.88 -3.67 -6.86
C MET A 177 -7.16 -5.03 -6.18
N ILE A 178 -8.43 -5.37 -5.97
CA ILE A 178 -8.84 -6.66 -5.37
C ILE A 178 -8.50 -7.84 -6.29
N GLU A 179 -8.80 -7.71 -7.58
CA GLU A 179 -8.47 -8.70 -8.60
C GLU A 179 -6.95 -8.98 -8.65
N ALA A 180 -6.14 -7.93 -8.52
CA ALA A 180 -4.68 -8.04 -8.45
C ALA A 180 -4.16 -8.57 -7.10
N GLY A 181 -5.00 -8.65 -6.07
CA GLY A 181 -4.65 -9.21 -4.75
C GLY A 181 -4.20 -8.18 -3.70
N ALA A 182 -4.67 -6.93 -3.76
CA ALA A 182 -4.41 -5.94 -2.70
C ALA A 182 -5.17 -6.30 -1.41
N ALA A 183 -4.51 -6.08 -0.27
CA ALA A 183 -5.08 -6.29 1.07
C ALA A 183 -5.85 -5.07 1.58
N GLY A 184 -5.35 -3.88 1.25
CA GLY A 184 -5.98 -2.61 1.58
C GLY A 184 -5.73 -1.56 0.52
N VAL A 185 -6.60 -0.57 0.44
CA VAL A 185 -6.55 0.49 -0.57
C VAL A 185 -6.87 1.82 0.09
N HIS A 186 -6.09 2.86 -0.19
CA HIS A 186 -6.37 4.21 0.29
C HIS A 186 -6.90 5.13 -0.80
N PHE A 187 -7.87 5.97 -0.44
CA PHE A 187 -8.43 7.02 -1.27
C PHE A 187 -8.28 8.37 -0.56
N GLU A 188 -7.97 9.43 -1.31
CA GLU A 188 -7.83 10.79 -0.78
C GLU A 188 -8.94 11.74 -1.26
N ASP A 189 -9.16 12.81 -0.51
CA ASP A 189 -10.20 13.82 -0.72
C ASP A 189 -9.80 14.97 -1.66
N GLN A 190 -8.81 14.75 -2.53
CA GLN A 190 -8.44 15.69 -3.58
C GLN A 190 -9.32 15.57 -4.83
N LEU A 191 -9.36 16.64 -5.64
CA LEU A 191 -9.94 16.64 -6.97
C LEU A 191 -8.98 15.91 -7.94
N ALA A 192 -9.41 14.79 -8.50
CA ALA A 192 -8.59 13.91 -9.34
C ALA A 192 -7.91 14.60 -10.54
N SER A 193 -8.57 15.57 -11.19
CA SER A 193 -8.02 16.26 -12.37
C SER A 193 -6.90 17.26 -12.05
N VAL A 194 -6.73 17.62 -10.79
CA VAL A 194 -5.67 18.51 -10.29
C VAL A 194 -5.01 17.90 -9.04
N LYS A 195 -5.00 16.57 -8.96
CA LYS A 195 -4.39 15.82 -7.87
C LYS A 195 -2.93 16.23 -7.73
N LYS A 196 -2.44 16.27 -6.49
CA LYS A 196 -1.01 16.47 -6.21
C LYS A 196 -0.53 15.60 -5.07
N CYS A 197 0.77 15.31 -5.07
CA CYS A 197 1.45 14.79 -3.88
C CYS A 197 1.10 15.63 -2.65
N GLY A 198 0.89 14.97 -1.52
CA GLY A 198 0.52 15.57 -0.24
C GLY A 198 1.41 16.72 0.24
N HIS A 199 2.65 16.75 -0.24
CA HIS A 199 3.69 17.73 0.10
C HIS A 199 3.89 18.82 -0.96
N MET A 200 3.03 18.87 -2.00
CA MET A 200 3.04 19.92 -3.02
C MET A 200 1.96 20.98 -2.75
N GLY A 201 2.21 22.22 -3.16
CA GLY A 201 1.23 23.32 -3.03
C GLY A 201 0.11 23.28 -4.06
N GLY A 202 -1.01 23.93 -3.76
CA GLY A 202 -2.17 24.07 -4.65
C GLY A 202 -2.98 22.78 -4.80
N LYS A 203 -3.11 22.01 -3.72
CA LYS A 203 -4.04 20.89 -3.62
C LYS A 203 -5.46 21.44 -3.55
N VAL A 204 -6.40 20.77 -4.20
CA VAL A 204 -7.82 21.16 -4.21
C VAL A 204 -8.64 20.03 -3.62
N LEU A 205 -9.31 20.29 -2.50
CA LEU A 205 -10.23 19.35 -1.88
C LEU A 205 -11.52 19.24 -2.68
N VAL A 206 -12.16 18.07 -2.63
CA VAL A 206 -13.59 17.91 -2.96
C VAL A 206 -14.44 18.10 -1.69
N PRO A 207 -15.77 18.29 -1.79
CA PRO A 207 -16.66 18.36 -0.65
C PRO A 207 -16.64 17.07 0.19
N THR A 208 -16.99 17.18 1.48
CA THR A 208 -16.91 16.05 2.43
C THR A 208 -17.76 14.89 1.93
N GLN A 209 -18.98 15.19 1.49
CA GLN A 209 -19.89 14.22 0.90
C GLN A 209 -19.29 13.52 -0.34
N GLU A 210 -18.54 14.20 -1.21
CA GLU A 210 -17.95 13.58 -2.39
C GLU A 210 -16.83 12.60 -2.04
N ALA A 211 -15.99 12.96 -1.05
CA ALA A 211 -14.97 12.05 -0.52
C ALA A 211 -15.63 10.82 0.12
N VAL A 212 -16.68 11.01 0.93
CA VAL A 212 -17.48 9.92 1.50
C VAL A 212 -18.07 9.03 0.40
N GLN A 213 -18.61 9.59 -0.69
CA GLN A 213 -19.11 8.80 -1.81
C GLN A 213 -18.03 7.93 -2.46
N LYS A 214 -16.77 8.38 -2.53
CA LYS A 214 -15.66 7.54 -3.01
C LYS A 214 -15.36 6.37 -2.05
N LEU A 215 -15.37 6.62 -0.74
CA LEU A 215 -15.20 5.55 0.26
C LEU A 215 -16.34 4.53 0.20
N VAL A 216 -17.58 4.98 0.01
CA VAL A 216 -18.76 4.13 -0.19
C VAL A 216 -18.61 3.29 -1.48
N ALA A 217 -18.14 3.89 -2.58
CA ALA A 217 -17.89 3.17 -3.83
C ALA A 217 -16.79 2.09 -3.65
N ALA A 218 -15.71 2.41 -2.94
CA ALA A 218 -14.66 1.46 -2.62
C ALA A 218 -15.17 0.29 -1.75
N ARG A 219 -15.97 0.57 -0.71
CA ARG A 219 -16.58 -0.49 0.10
C ARG A 219 -17.53 -1.34 -0.74
N LEU A 220 -18.32 -0.73 -1.62
CA LEU A 220 -19.29 -1.45 -2.46
C LEU A 220 -18.55 -2.41 -3.40
N ALA A 221 -17.44 -1.98 -3.99
CA ALA A 221 -16.57 -2.85 -4.79
C ALA A 221 -16.08 -4.06 -4.00
N ALA A 222 -15.60 -3.84 -2.77
CA ALA A 222 -15.16 -4.94 -1.89
C ALA A 222 -16.30 -5.91 -1.53
N ASP A 223 -17.48 -5.39 -1.16
CA ASP A 223 -18.64 -6.23 -0.81
C ASP A 223 -19.17 -7.01 -2.04
N VAL A 224 -19.12 -6.41 -3.23
CA VAL A 224 -19.48 -7.06 -4.51
C VAL A 224 -18.49 -8.18 -4.84
N CYS A 225 -17.18 -7.91 -4.72
CA CYS A 225 -16.12 -8.92 -4.83
C CYS A 225 -16.20 -9.98 -3.71
N GLY A 226 -16.85 -9.66 -2.60
CA GLY A 226 -16.96 -10.52 -1.41
C GLY A 226 -15.64 -10.68 -0.68
N THR A 227 -14.88 -9.59 -0.55
CA THR A 227 -13.63 -9.56 0.20
C THR A 227 -13.71 -8.63 1.41
N THR A 228 -12.88 -8.89 2.41
CA THR A 228 -12.73 -8.05 3.62
C THR A 228 -11.74 -6.90 3.45
N THR A 229 -11.44 -6.50 2.20
CA THR A 229 -10.40 -5.54 1.83
C THR A 229 -10.49 -4.26 2.68
N LEU A 230 -9.34 -3.80 3.18
CA LEU A 230 -9.30 -2.64 4.06
C LEU A 230 -9.43 -1.35 3.24
N VAL A 231 -10.34 -0.46 3.63
CA VAL A 231 -10.51 0.86 3.03
C VAL A 231 -9.88 1.91 3.95
N ILE A 232 -8.97 2.72 3.42
CA ILE A 232 -8.25 3.75 4.17
C ILE A 232 -8.69 5.12 3.64
N ALA A 233 -9.20 5.98 4.51
CA ALA A 233 -9.56 7.34 4.16
C ALA A 233 -8.40 8.29 4.46
N ARG A 234 -7.86 8.91 3.41
CA ARG A 234 -6.87 9.99 3.53
C ARG A 234 -7.55 11.35 3.40
N THR A 235 -7.16 12.29 4.26
CA THR A 235 -7.46 13.71 4.08
C THR A 235 -6.19 14.51 3.82
N ASP A 236 -6.29 15.44 2.86
CA ASP A 236 -5.24 16.41 2.50
C ASP A 236 -5.48 17.81 3.08
N ALA A 237 -6.55 17.98 3.87
CA ALA A 237 -7.02 19.25 4.39
C ALA A 237 -6.06 19.96 5.37
N ASN A 238 -5.01 19.28 5.84
CA ASN A 238 -4.00 19.95 6.67
C ASN A 238 -3.22 21.03 5.90
N ALA A 239 -3.04 20.86 4.58
CA ALA A 239 -2.29 21.79 3.74
C ALA A 239 -3.03 22.25 2.48
N ALA A 240 -4.18 21.67 2.16
CA ALA A 240 -5.00 22.10 1.02
C ALA A 240 -5.85 23.31 1.39
N ASP A 241 -5.55 24.46 0.80
CA ASP A 241 -6.25 25.74 1.02
C ASP A 241 -7.29 26.06 -0.05
N LEU A 242 -7.62 25.08 -0.90
CA LEU A 242 -8.63 25.18 -1.95
C LEU A 242 -9.68 24.07 -1.83
N LEU A 243 -10.92 24.38 -2.17
CA LEU A 243 -12.08 23.48 -2.22
C LEU A 243 -12.86 23.72 -3.53
N THR A 244 -13.35 22.67 -4.17
CA THR A 244 -14.05 22.81 -5.47
C THR A 244 -15.37 23.59 -5.37
N THR A 245 -16.16 23.35 -4.32
CA THR A 245 -17.48 23.96 -4.13
C THR A 245 -17.85 24.02 -2.65
N ASP A 246 -18.68 25.00 -2.28
CA ASP A 246 -19.29 25.20 -0.96
C ASP A 246 -20.62 24.44 -0.77
N ALA A 247 -20.93 23.48 -1.65
CA ALA A 247 -22.21 22.77 -1.67
C ALA A 247 -22.48 21.90 -0.43
N ASP A 248 -21.44 21.48 0.29
CA ASP A 248 -21.57 20.68 1.53
C ASP A 248 -21.52 21.60 2.77
N PRO A 249 -22.62 21.73 3.53
CA PRO A 249 -22.65 22.55 4.74
C PRO A 249 -21.63 22.11 5.81
N TYR A 250 -21.16 20.86 5.77
CA TYR A 250 -20.15 20.36 6.68
C TYR A 250 -18.80 21.07 6.52
N ASP A 251 -18.53 21.60 5.32
CA ASP A 251 -17.29 22.31 4.99
C ASP A 251 -17.38 23.82 5.24
N ALA A 252 -18.59 24.34 5.51
CA ALA A 252 -18.87 25.77 5.56
C ALA A 252 -18.05 26.55 6.59
N GLY A 253 -17.72 25.93 7.72
CA GLY A 253 -16.93 26.54 8.79
C GLY A 253 -15.49 26.90 8.40
N PHE A 254 -14.98 26.34 7.30
CA PHE A 254 -13.61 26.56 6.82
C PHE A 254 -13.53 27.53 5.64
N LEU A 255 -14.65 27.92 5.03
CA LEU A 255 -14.66 28.82 3.89
C LEU A 255 -14.20 30.22 4.30
N THR A 256 -13.33 30.84 3.50
CA THR A 256 -12.91 32.24 3.73
C THR A 256 -13.82 33.26 3.03
N GLY A 257 -14.64 32.80 2.08
CA GLY A 257 -15.46 33.64 1.20
C GLY A 257 -14.74 34.11 -0.07
N GLU A 258 -13.44 33.84 -0.21
CA GLU A 258 -12.67 34.17 -1.42
C GLU A 258 -12.75 33.04 -2.47
N ARG A 259 -12.64 33.41 -3.75
CA ARG A 259 -12.55 32.47 -4.88
C ARG A 259 -11.33 32.73 -5.75
N THR A 260 -10.86 31.69 -6.43
CA THR A 260 -9.78 31.75 -7.42
C THR A 260 -10.31 32.03 -8.84
N ALA A 261 -9.41 32.26 -9.79
CA ALA A 261 -9.77 32.50 -11.19
C ALA A 261 -10.41 31.26 -11.86
N GLU A 262 -10.00 30.06 -11.45
CA GLU A 262 -10.56 28.77 -11.85
C GLU A 262 -11.93 28.51 -11.22
N GLY A 263 -12.31 29.32 -10.22
CA GLY A 263 -13.57 29.23 -9.52
C GLY A 263 -13.54 28.39 -8.25
N PHE A 264 -12.39 27.93 -7.78
CA PHE A 264 -12.27 27.23 -6.50
C PHE A 264 -12.49 28.19 -5.33
N TYR A 265 -12.97 27.67 -4.21
CA TYR A 265 -13.14 28.39 -2.96
C TYR A 265 -11.87 28.26 -2.14
N LYS A 266 -11.44 29.36 -1.51
CA LYS A 266 -10.37 29.29 -0.51
C LYS A 266 -10.92 28.79 0.83
N VAL A 267 -10.15 27.94 1.49
CA VAL A 267 -10.46 27.38 2.80
C VAL A 267 -9.32 27.59 3.80
N GLN A 268 -9.66 27.63 5.08
CA GLN A 268 -8.71 27.64 6.18
C GLN A 268 -8.15 26.23 6.37
N ALA A 269 -7.05 25.93 5.67
CA ALA A 269 -6.30 24.69 5.82
C ALA A 269 -5.74 24.54 7.24
N GLY A 270 -5.53 23.30 7.66
CA GLY A 270 -4.83 22.97 8.91
C GLY A 270 -5.46 21.80 9.65
N ILE A 271 -4.91 21.53 10.83
CA ILE A 271 -5.28 20.35 11.63
C ILE A 271 -6.76 20.31 12.00
N GLU A 272 -7.42 21.46 12.22
CA GLU A 272 -8.86 21.51 12.52
C GLU A 272 -9.72 21.04 11.34
N GLN A 273 -9.35 21.43 10.12
CA GLN A 273 -10.04 20.97 8.93
C GLN A 273 -9.80 19.49 8.71
N ALA A 274 -8.55 19.03 8.88
CA ALA A 274 -8.23 17.60 8.80
C ALA A 274 -9.00 16.76 9.83
N ILE A 275 -9.09 17.21 11.08
CA ILE A 275 -9.90 16.56 12.13
C ILE A 275 -11.36 16.47 11.69
N SER A 276 -11.95 17.58 11.22
CA SER A 276 -13.33 17.61 10.74
C SER A 276 -13.58 16.56 9.66
N ARG A 277 -12.71 16.50 8.65
CA ARG A 277 -12.77 15.49 7.57
C ARG A 277 -12.61 14.07 8.11
N GLY A 278 -11.61 13.84 8.97
CA GLY A 278 -11.36 12.53 9.58
C GLY A 278 -12.55 11.99 10.36
N LEU A 279 -13.27 12.86 11.10
CA LEU A 279 -14.49 12.50 11.82
C LEU A 279 -15.64 12.12 10.87
N ALA A 280 -15.76 12.80 9.73
CA ALA A 280 -16.76 12.46 8.72
C ALA A 280 -16.45 11.14 8.00
N TYR A 281 -15.17 10.82 7.81
CA TYR A 281 -14.73 9.64 7.06
C TYR A 281 -14.66 8.37 7.90
N ALA A 282 -14.40 8.49 9.21
CA ALA A 282 -14.21 7.35 10.11
C ALA A 282 -15.30 6.25 10.02
N PRO A 283 -16.61 6.57 9.89
CA PRO A 283 -17.63 5.52 9.73
C PRO A 283 -17.55 4.73 8.42
N TYR A 284 -16.82 5.22 7.41
CA TYR A 284 -16.77 4.62 6.07
C TYR A 284 -15.41 3.99 5.74
N ALA A 285 -14.47 4.01 6.69
CA ALA A 285 -13.10 3.52 6.50
C ALA A 285 -12.65 2.66 7.69
N ASP A 286 -11.77 1.71 7.42
CA ASP A 286 -11.13 0.88 8.44
C ASP A 286 -9.97 1.62 9.11
N MET A 287 -9.36 2.56 8.38
CA MET A 287 -8.28 3.43 8.86
C MET A 287 -8.45 4.86 8.37
N VAL A 288 -8.03 5.82 9.18
CA VAL A 288 -8.00 7.25 8.81
C VAL A 288 -6.55 7.76 8.80
N TRP A 289 -6.21 8.52 7.77
CA TRP A 289 -4.89 9.12 7.56
C TRP A 289 -5.03 10.62 7.32
N CYS A 290 -4.36 11.43 8.13
CA CYS A 290 -4.14 12.85 7.85
C CYS A 290 -2.76 13.02 7.22
N GLU A 291 -2.68 13.58 6.01
CA GLU A 291 -1.40 13.96 5.44
C GLU A 291 -0.86 15.23 6.12
N THR A 292 0.39 15.23 6.56
CA THR A 292 0.99 16.34 7.31
C THR A 292 2.10 17.04 6.54
N ALA A 293 2.34 18.32 6.86
CA ALA A 293 3.41 19.10 6.25
C ALA A 293 4.80 18.85 6.88
N LYS A 294 4.83 18.32 8.11
CA LYS A 294 6.03 18.06 8.90
C LYS A 294 5.87 16.81 9.78
N PRO A 295 6.97 16.15 10.18
CA PRO A 295 6.92 15.08 11.16
C PRO A 295 6.78 15.68 12.56
N ASP A 296 5.53 15.91 12.99
CA ASP A 296 5.18 16.56 14.25
C ASP A 296 4.31 15.63 15.11
N LEU A 297 4.85 15.22 16.27
CA LEU A 297 4.17 14.30 17.20
C LEU A 297 3.04 14.98 17.97
N ASP A 298 3.09 16.30 18.18
CA ASP A 298 2.03 17.03 18.88
C ASP A 298 0.82 17.22 17.96
N GLU A 299 1.06 17.52 16.69
CA GLU A 299 0.00 17.55 15.67
C GLU A 299 -0.64 16.16 15.48
N ALA A 300 0.17 15.10 15.41
CA ALA A 300 -0.30 13.73 15.34
C ALA A 300 -1.15 13.35 16.58
N ARG A 301 -0.70 13.71 17.79
CA ARG A 301 -1.45 13.49 19.03
C ARG A 301 -2.80 14.18 19.00
N LYS A 302 -2.83 15.46 18.60
CA LYS A 302 -4.06 16.26 18.52
C LYS A 302 -5.08 15.63 17.56
N PHE A 303 -4.63 15.18 16.38
CA PHE A 303 -5.50 14.47 15.44
C PHE A 303 -6.04 13.18 16.04
N ALA A 304 -5.14 12.35 16.61
CA ALA A 304 -5.51 11.06 17.16
C ALA A 304 -6.51 11.17 18.32
N GLU A 305 -6.28 12.09 19.26
CA GLU A 305 -7.17 12.34 20.39
C GLU A 305 -8.55 12.81 19.93
N ALA A 306 -8.62 13.70 18.93
CA ALA A 306 -9.89 14.18 18.41
C ALA A 306 -10.70 13.08 17.70
N ILE A 307 -10.06 12.26 16.85
CA ILE A 307 -10.74 11.13 16.20
C ILE A 307 -11.20 10.11 17.24
N LYS A 308 -10.33 9.75 18.19
CA LYS A 308 -10.61 8.72 19.19
C LYS A 308 -11.62 9.16 20.25
N ALA A 309 -11.79 10.45 20.48
CA ALA A 309 -12.85 10.96 21.36
C ALA A 309 -14.25 10.59 20.84
N GLN A 310 -14.45 10.56 19.52
CA GLN A 310 -15.73 10.18 18.91
C GLN A 310 -15.76 8.71 18.45
N TYR A 311 -14.62 8.19 17.98
CA TYR A 311 -14.48 6.82 17.47
C TYR A 311 -13.25 6.14 18.11
N PRO A 312 -13.36 5.64 19.36
CA PRO A 312 -12.22 5.14 20.13
C PRO A 312 -11.43 4.01 19.45
N ASP A 313 -12.17 3.13 18.77
CA ASP A 313 -11.66 1.94 18.11
C ASP A 313 -11.02 2.23 16.73
N THR A 314 -11.13 3.46 16.21
CA THR A 314 -10.57 3.80 14.89
C THR A 314 -9.06 3.63 14.86
N ILE A 315 -8.57 2.87 13.88
CA ILE A 315 -7.16 2.72 13.59
C ILE A 315 -6.69 3.90 12.74
N LEU A 316 -5.49 4.41 13.03
CA LEU A 316 -4.90 5.52 12.28
C LEU A 316 -3.73 5.04 11.43
N ALA A 317 -3.51 5.74 10.32
CA ALA A 317 -2.35 5.54 9.46
C ALA A 317 -1.50 6.80 9.36
N TYR A 318 -0.18 6.65 9.24
CA TYR A 318 0.77 7.76 9.20
C TYR A 318 1.84 7.59 8.12
N ASN A 319 2.01 8.62 7.30
CA ASN A 319 3.06 8.71 6.30
C ASN A 319 4.34 9.30 6.92
N CYS A 320 5.34 8.47 7.15
CA CYS A 320 6.71 8.89 7.48
C CYS A 320 7.42 9.39 6.21
N SER A 321 7.00 10.53 5.69
CA SER A 321 7.36 11.01 4.36
C SER A 321 8.85 11.32 4.17
N PRO A 322 9.48 10.84 3.07
CA PRO A 322 10.80 11.30 2.64
C PRO A 322 10.84 12.75 2.16
N SER A 323 9.69 13.37 1.89
CA SER A 323 9.62 14.80 1.57
C SER A 323 9.94 15.69 2.78
N PHE A 324 9.93 15.12 3.99
CA PHE A 324 10.44 15.80 5.17
C PHE A 324 11.96 15.81 5.19
N ASN A 325 12.54 16.96 5.51
CA ASN A 325 13.93 16.99 5.98
C ASN A 325 13.95 16.61 7.47
N TRP A 326 14.10 15.32 7.78
CA TRP A 326 14.00 14.76 9.14
C TRP A 326 14.94 15.46 10.13
N LYS A 327 16.25 15.52 9.85
CA LYS A 327 17.25 16.15 10.75
C LYS A 327 17.13 17.67 10.85
N LYS A 328 16.43 18.32 9.93
CA LYS A 328 16.10 19.76 10.05
C LYS A 328 14.98 20.00 11.06
N ASN A 329 14.06 19.05 11.22
CA ASN A 329 12.87 19.21 12.07
C ASN A 329 13.03 18.52 13.43
N LEU A 330 13.76 17.41 13.51
CA LEU A 330 13.84 16.55 14.70
C LEU A 330 15.29 16.19 15.03
N ASP A 331 15.56 15.97 16.31
CA ASP A 331 16.81 15.37 16.79
C ASP A 331 16.83 13.84 16.60
N ASP A 332 18.02 13.24 16.68
CA ASP A 332 18.22 11.80 16.45
C ASP A 332 17.47 10.94 17.48
N ALA A 333 17.35 11.40 18.74
CA ALA A 333 16.62 10.68 19.77
C ALA A 333 15.12 10.62 19.49
N THR A 334 14.56 11.69 18.92
CA THR A 334 13.15 11.80 18.55
C THR A 334 12.86 11.00 17.29
N ILE A 335 13.75 11.06 16.28
CA ILE A 335 13.65 10.21 15.08
C ILE A 335 13.62 8.72 15.47
N ALA A 336 14.49 8.30 16.39
CA ALA A 336 14.59 6.90 16.82
C ALA A 336 13.29 6.35 17.47
N ARG A 337 12.56 7.19 18.20
CA ARG A 337 11.31 6.80 18.89
C ARG A 337 10.02 7.20 18.17
N PHE A 338 10.13 7.93 17.06
CA PHE A 338 8.99 8.55 16.35
C PHE A 338 7.87 7.56 16.02
N GLN A 339 8.20 6.42 15.42
CA GLN A 339 7.21 5.39 15.06
C GLN A 339 6.55 4.74 16.27
N GLN A 340 7.31 4.57 17.36
CA GLN A 340 6.76 3.99 18.59
C GLN A 340 5.77 4.98 19.25
N GLU A 341 6.12 6.26 19.36
CA GLU A 341 5.21 7.26 19.91
C GLU A 341 3.93 7.41 19.07
N LEU A 342 4.03 7.33 17.73
CA LEU A 342 2.85 7.26 16.86
C LEU A 342 2.01 6.00 17.15
N SER A 343 2.63 4.83 17.31
CA SER A 343 1.92 3.59 17.64
C SER A 343 1.13 3.70 18.94
N ASP A 344 1.69 4.38 19.95
CA ASP A 344 1.06 4.59 21.25
C ASP A 344 -0.17 5.52 21.16
N MET A 345 -0.23 6.38 20.13
CA MET A 345 -1.39 7.22 19.81
C MET A 345 -2.47 6.49 18.97
N GLY A 346 -2.18 5.27 18.51
CA GLY A 346 -3.10 4.47 17.68
C GLY A 346 -2.80 4.47 16.17
N TYR A 347 -1.66 5.01 15.75
CA TYR A 347 -1.18 4.87 14.38
C TYR A 347 -0.58 3.48 14.16
N LYS A 348 -1.44 2.50 13.85
CA LYS A 348 -1.04 1.08 13.71
C LYS A 348 -0.55 0.70 12.32
N TYR A 349 -0.76 1.56 11.32
CA TYR A 349 -0.19 1.40 9.98
C TYR A 349 0.68 2.60 9.62
N GLN A 350 1.99 2.41 9.50
CA GLN A 350 2.95 3.47 9.24
C GLN A 350 3.78 3.13 8.01
N PHE A 351 4.14 4.11 7.19
CA PHE A 351 4.85 3.81 5.94
C PHE A 351 5.73 4.95 5.47
N ILE A 352 6.83 4.60 4.82
CA ILE A 352 7.67 5.54 4.08
C ILE A 352 7.31 5.42 2.60
N THR A 353 6.57 6.39 2.07
CA THR A 353 6.01 6.36 0.70
C THR A 353 7.06 6.17 -0.39
N LEU A 354 8.20 6.87 -0.30
CA LEU A 354 9.19 6.93 -1.38
C LEU A 354 10.47 6.12 -1.09
N ALA A 355 10.44 5.20 -0.12
CA ALA A 355 11.62 4.45 0.29
C ALA A 355 12.31 3.70 -0.86
N GLY A 356 11.56 2.90 -1.62
CA GLY A 356 12.09 2.10 -2.72
C GLY A 356 12.76 2.92 -3.82
N ILE A 357 12.14 4.02 -4.26
CA ILE A 357 12.71 4.85 -5.33
C ILE A 357 13.94 5.63 -4.87
N HIS A 358 13.95 6.19 -3.65
CA HIS A 358 15.14 6.85 -3.11
C HIS A 358 16.30 5.85 -2.98
N ASN A 359 16.04 4.66 -2.45
CA ASN A 359 17.06 3.61 -2.35
C ASN A 359 17.58 3.21 -3.74
N MET A 360 16.69 2.88 -4.67
CA MET A 360 17.05 2.43 -6.01
C MET A 360 17.85 3.48 -6.79
N TRP A 361 17.36 4.71 -6.87
CA TRP A 361 18.00 5.76 -7.67
C TRP A 361 19.31 6.24 -7.05
N PHE A 362 19.39 6.35 -5.72
CA PHE A 362 20.62 6.77 -5.05
C PHE A 362 21.75 5.74 -5.21
N HIS A 363 21.48 4.45 -4.95
CA HIS A 363 22.52 3.43 -5.05
C HIS A 363 22.96 3.18 -6.50
N MET A 364 22.05 3.30 -7.47
CA MET A 364 22.42 3.25 -8.88
C MET A 364 23.30 4.44 -9.29
N TYR A 365 22.95 5.66 -8.85
CA TYR A 365 23.76 6.85 -9.11
C TYR A 365 25.17 6.71 -8.53
N GLU A 366 25.30 6.30 -7.26
CA GLU A 366 26.60 6.22 -6.60
C GLU A 366 27.51 5.18 -7.28
N LEU A 367 26.98 3.99 -7.60
CA LEU A 367 27.73 2.96 -8.34
C LEU A 367 28.16 3.47 -9.72
N ALA A 368 27.22 4.02 -10.49
CA ALA A 368 27.51 4.54 -11.84
C ALA A 368 28.52 5.70 -11.80
N TYR A 369 28.43 6.56 -10.79
CA TYR A 369 29.33 7.70 -10.60
C TYR A 369 30.77 7.24 -10.40
N GLN A 370 31.00 6.26 -9.50
CA GLN A 370 32.34 5.73 -9.27
C GLN A 370 32.83 4.91 -10.46
N TYR A 371 31.98 4.01 -10.99
CA TYR A 371 32.31 3.13 -12.12
C TYR A 371 32.75 3.92 -13.37
N ALA A 372 32.09 5.04 -13.67
CA ALA A 372 32.41 5.88 -14.83
C ALA A 372 33.77 6.62 -14.74
N ARG A 373 34.42 6.63 -13.57
CA ARG A 373 35.68 7.36 -13.32
C ARG A 373 36.93 6.48 -13.42
N GLY A 374 36.77 5.19 -13.76
CA GLY A 374 37.86 4.22 -13.79
C GLY A 374 37.74 3.22 -12.65
N GLU A 375 38.66 2.24 -12.59
CA GLU A 375 38.65 1.17 -11.57
C GLU A 375 37.28 0.47 -11.42
N GLY A 376 36.50 0.38 -12.50
CA GLY A 376 35.08 0.02 -12.43
C GLY A 376 34.79 -1.28 -11.69
N MET A 377 35.56 -2.34 -11.94
CA MET A 377 35.37 -3.62 -11.24
C MET A 377 35.68 -3.54 -9.75
N LYS A 378 36.64 -2.73 -9.33
CA LYS A 378 36.92 -2.50 -7.91
C LYS A 378 35.70 -1.86 -7.24
N HIS A 379 35.12 -0.83 -7.85
CA HIS A 379 33.92 -0.18 -7.30
C HIS A 379 32.71 -1.11 -7.26
N TYR A 380 32.52 -1.95 -8.28
CA TYR A 380 31.47 -2.98 -8.23
C TYR A 380 31.68 -3.98 -7.09
N VAL A 381 32.92 -4.48 -6.92
CA VAL A 381 33.25 -5.41 -5.83
C VAL A 381 33.05 -4.77 -4.45
N GLU A 382 33.58 -3.56 -4.23
CA GLU A 382 33.53 -2.85 -2.95
C GLU A 382 32.13 -2.40 -2.55
N MET A 383 31.31 -1.97 -3.52
CA MET A 383 30.01 -1.33 -3.26
C MET A 383 28.81 -2.28 -3.40
N VAL A 384 28.97 -3.41 -4.10
CA VAL A 384 27.90 -4.37 -4.35
C VAL A 384 28.29 -5.76 -3.85
N GLN A 385 29.30 -6.40 -4.44
CA GLN A 385 29.57 -7.82 -4.23
C GLN A 385 29.97 -8.16 -2.79
N GLU A 386 30.96 -7.47 -2.22
CA GLU A 386 31.39 -7.70 -0.83
C GLU A 386 30.29 -7.38 0.19
N PRO A 387 29.54 -6.26 0.07
CA PRO A 387 28.35 -6.02 0.87
C PRO A 387 27.28 -7.12 0.78
N GLU A 388 27.04 -7.69 -0.41
CA GLU A 388 26.09 -8.79 -0.60
C GLU A 388 26.55 -10.06 0.13
N PHE A 389 27.83 -10.44 0.01
CA PHE A 389 28.41 -11.56 0.75
C PHE A 389 28.32 -11.36 2.26
N ALA A 390 28.64 -10.17 2.76
CA ALA A 390 28.50 -9.85 4.18
C ALA A 390 27.02 -9.93 4.64
N ALA A 391 26.08 -9.54 3.79
CA ALA A 391 24.65 -9.59 4.08
C ALA A 391 24.07 -11.02 4.11
N ALA A 392 24.75 -12.01 3.51
CA ALA A 392 24.27 -13.40 3.49
C ALA A 392 24.06 -13.96 4.90
N SER A 393 24.92 -13.60 5.85
CA SER A 393 24.81 -13.95 7.27
C SER A 393 23.51 -13.44 7.95
N ARG A 394 22.84 -12.45 7.35
CA ARG A 394 21.58 -11.85 7.83
C ARG A 394 20.35 -12.35 7.06
N GLY A 395 20.50 -13.36 6.20
CA GLY A 395 19.40 -13.94 5.42
C GLY A 395 19.26 -13.41 3.99
N TYR A 396 20.20 -12.55 3.53
CA TYR A 396 20.24 -12.13 2.13
C TYR A 396 20.69 -13.31 1.24
N THR A 397 20.01 -13.52 0.12
CA THR A 397 20.16 -14.75 -0.68
C THR A 397 20.37 -14.49 -2.17
N PHE A 398 20.26 -13.24 -2.62
CA PHE A 398 20.45 -12.89 -4.03
C PHE A 398 21.92 -12.93 -4.49
N VAL A 399 22.87 -13.16 -3.59
CA VAL A 399 24.25 -13.57 -3.95
C VAL A 399 24.23 -14.75 -4.93
N ALA A 400 23.29 -15.67 -4.75
CA ALA A 400 22.95 -16.73 -5.68
C ALA A 400 21.73 -16.27 -6.50
N HIS A 401 21.98 -15.50 -7.55
CA HIS A 401 20.94 -14.81 -8.32
C HIS A 401 20.11 -15.78 -9.19
N GLN A 402 20.67 -16.89 -9.66
CA GLN A 402 19.97 -17.91 -10.46
C GLN A 402 18.92 -18.62 -9.61
N GLN A 403 19.28 -19.09 -8.41
CA GLN A 403 18.29 -19.71 -7.52
C GLN A 403 17.17 -18.73 -7.15
N GLU A 404 17.50 -17.45 -6.92
CA GLU A 404 16.55 -16.45 -6.43
C GLU A 404 15.41 -16.20 -7.43
N VAL A 405 15.74 -16.17 -8.72
CA VAL A 405 14.76 -15.97 -9.80
C VAL A 405 14.07 -17.27 -10.23
N GLY A 406 14.43 -18.40 -9.61
CA GLY A 406 13.75 -19.67 -9.75
C GLY A 406 14.35 -20.61 -10.79
N THR A 407 15.62 -20.47 -11.16
CA THR A 407 16.29 -21.42 -12.08
C THR A 407 16.14 -22.85 -11.55
N GLY A 408 16.42 -23.09 -10.27
CA GLY A 408 16.23 -24.42 -9.67
C GLY A 408 14.78 -24.89 -9.55
N TYR A 409 13.81 -23.96 -9.47
CA TYR A 409 12.39 -24.32 -9.54
C TYR A 409 12.02 -24.82 -10.95
N PHE A 410 12.46 -24.12 -12.00
CA PHE A 410 12.18 -24.50 -13.38
C PHE A 410 12.95 -25.75 -13.83
N ASP A 411 14.13 -26.00 -13.28
CA ASP A 411 14.83 -27.28 -13.45
C ASP A 411 13.97 -28.43 -12.92
N LYS A 412 13.40 -28.30 -11.71
CA LYS A 412 12.49 -29.33 -11.16
C LYS A 412 11.25 -29.52 -12.03
N VAL A 413 10.64 -28.45 -12.53
CA VAL A 413 9.52 -28.53 -13.47
C VAL A 413 9.92 -29.31 -14.72
N THR A 414 11.09 -29.01 -15.29
CA THR A 414 11.63 -29.70 -16.47
C THR A 414 11.86 -31.19 -16.20
N THR A 415 12.50 -31.53 -15.09
CA THR A 415 12.76 -32.92 -14.68
C THR A 415 11.46 -33.71 -14.50
N VAL A 416 10.44 -33.11 -13.88
CA VAL A 416 9.13 -33.76 -13.69
C VAL A 416 8.45 -34.02 -15.04
N ILE A 417 8.44 -33.04 -15.95
CA ILE A 417 7.86 -33.18 -17.29
C ILE A 417 8.57 -34.29 -18.09
N GLN A 418 9.89 -34.40 -17.96
CA GLN A 418 10.71 -35.36 -18.71
C GLN A 418 10.83 -36.74 -18.03
N GLY A 419 10.14 -36.98 -16.91
CA GLY A 419 10.10 -38.29 -16.25
C GLY A 419 11.37 -38.65 -15.46
N GLY A 420 12.13 -37.64 -14.99
CA GLY A 420 13.23 -37.84 -14.04
C GLY A 420 14.65 -37.70 -14.60
N GLN A 421 14.83 -37.55 -15.91
CA GLN A 421 16.13 -37.32 -16.53
C GLN A 421 16.05 -36.18 -17.54
N SER A 422 16.91 -35.17 -17.39
CA SER A 422 17.08 -34.09 -18.35
C SER A 422 18.56 -33.77 -18.49
N SER A 423 19.05 -33.63 -19.73
CA SER A 423 20.43 -33.23 -20.02
C SER A 423 20.58 -31.71 -20.20
N VAL A 424 19.53 -30.93 -19.94
CA VAL A 424 19.46 -29.48 -20.21
C VAL A 424 19.00 -28.67 -18.99
N THR A 425 19.24 -29.19 -17.78
CA THR A 425 19.05 -28.43 -16.53
C THR A 425 20.05 -27.26 -16.45
N ALA A 426 19.64 -26.13 -15.90
CA ALA A 426 20.39 -24.88 -15.95
C ALA A 426 21.34 -24.66 -14.76
N LEU A 427 21.07 -25.22 -13.57
CA LEU A 427 21.95 -25.06 -12.41
C LEU A 427 23.20 -25.95 -12.47
N THR A 428 23.06 -27.21 -12.91
CA THR A 428 24.17 -28.17 -12.96
C THR A 428 25.26 -27.70 -13.94
N GLY A 429 26.46 -27.42 -13.43
CA GLY A 429 27.59 -26.89 -14.20
C GLY A 429 27.55 -25.38 -14.43
N SER A 430 26.74 -24.65 -13.66
CA SER A 430 26.72 -23.18 -13.70
C SER A 430 27.84 -22.56 -12.87
N THR A 431 28.28 -21.34 -13.22
CA THR A 431 29.25 -20.59 -12.42
C THR A 431 28.74 -20.25 -11.01
N GLU A 432 27.41 -20.20 -10.82
CA GLU A 432 26.81 -20.05 -9.49
C GLU A 432 27.11 -21.25 -8.61
N GLU A 433 26.98 -22.48 -9.14
CA GLU A 433 27.32 -23.71 -8.42
C GLU A 433 28.81 -23.78 -8.03
N ASP A 434 29.69 -23.31 -8.92
CA ASP A 434 31.15 -23.39 -8.74
C ASP A 434 31.74 -22.29 -7.83
N GLN A 435 31.13 -21.10 -7.78
CA GLN A 435 31.77 -19.90 -7.18
C GLN A 435 30.99 -19.29 -6.00
N PHE A 436 29.74 -19.68 -5.77
CA PHE A 436 28.85 -19.04 -4.80
C PHE A 436 28.30 -20.00 -3.72
N HIS A 437 28.79 -21.24 -3.66
CA HIS A 437 28.47 -22.25 -2.64
C HIS A 437 29.59 -22.47 -1.63
#